data_AF-A0A2T4DAA5-F1
#
_entry.id   AF-A0A2T4DAA5-F1
#
_cell.length_a   1.000
_cell.length_b   1.000
_cell.length_c   1.000
_cell.angle_alpha   90.00
_cell.angle_beta   90.00
_cell.angle_gamma   90.00
#
_symmetry.space_group_name_H-M   'P 1'
#
loop_
_entity.id
_entity.type
_entity.pdbx_description
1 polymer ?
#
loop_
_entity_poly.entity_id
_entity_poly.type
_entity_poly.pdbx_seq_one_letter_code
_entity_poly.pdbx_strand_id
1 'polypeptide(L)' 'MTNNDILIRLRYAFDIKNVDMVEIFKLGGMDYTKEEVLNMLIKINDEEEAP' A
#
# COMPACT_ATOMS: atom_id res chain seq x y z
N MET A 1 7.28 0.44 -12.73
CA MET A 1 5.99 0.04 -12.14
C MET A 1 6.25 -1.14 -11.23
N THR A 2 6.25 -0.87 -9.94
CA THR A 2 6.45 -1.87 -8.88
C THR A 2 5.12 -2.35 -8.31
N ASN A 3 5.13 -3.38 -7.46
CA ASN A 3 3.93 -3.82 -6.74
C ASN A 3 3.32 -2.67 -5.89
N ASN A 4 4.18 -1.83 -5.33
CA ASN A 4 3.79 -0.64 -4.59
C ASN A 4 3.10 0.40 -5.50
N ASP A 5 3.63 0.67 -6.70
CA ASP A 5 2.95 1.55 -7.67
C ASP A 5 1.55 1.03 -8.03
N ILE A 6 1.40 -0.29 -8.23
CA ILE A 6 0.12 -0.91 -8.57
C ILE A 6 -0.87 -0.75 -7.41
N LEU A 7 -0.42 -1.05 -6.18
CA LEU A 7 -1.24 -0.93 -4.98
C LEU A 7 -1.72 0.52 -4.75
N ILE A 8 -0.82 1.50 -4.89
CA ILE A 8 -1.14 2.92 -4.76
C ILE A 8 -2.16 3.35 -5.82
N ARG A 9 -1.96 2.95 -7.08
CA ARG A 9 -2.89 3.28 -8.16
C ARG A 9 -4.27 2.67 -7.95
N LEU A 10 -4.35 1.41 -7.51
CA LEU A 10 -5.62 0.76 -7.21
C LEU A 10 -6.36 1.49 -6.08
N ARG A 11 -5.66 1.81 -5.00
CA ARG A 11 -6.23 2.57 -3.89
C ARG A 11 -6.88 3.87 -4.36
N TYR A 12 -6.17 4.67 -5.16
CA TYR A 12 -6.69 5.96 -5.64
C TYR A 12 -7.79 5.79 -6.70
N ALA A 13 -7.66 4.82 -7.60
CA ALA A 13 -8.66 4.57 -8.64
C ALA A 13 -10.04 4.21 -8.06
N PHE A 14 -10.06 3.57 -6.89
CA PHE A 14 -11.28 3.12 -6.21
C PHE A 14 -11.64 3.94 -4.96
N ASP A 15 -10.94 5.06 -4.70
CA ASP A 15 -11.12 5.91 -3.51
C ASP A 15 -11.12 5.13 -2.17
N ILE A 16 -10.20 4.16 -2.04
CA ILE A 16 -10.13 3.28 -0.88
C ILE A 16 -9.45 4.01 0.30
N LYS A 17 -10.09 4.00 1.48
CA LYS A 17 -9.55 4.63 2.68
C LYS A 17 -8.53 3.74 3.38
N ASN A 18 -7.69 4.33 4.22
CA ASN A 18 -6.68 3.60 5.01
C ASN A 18 -7.29 2.45 5.82
N VAL A 19 -8.46 2.66 6.42
CA VAL A 19 -9.15 1.64 7.22
C VAL A 19 -9.66 0.49 6.36
N ASP A 20 -10.16 0.80 5.16
CA ASP A 20 -10.67 -0.21 4.23
C ASP A 20 -9.53 -1.06 3.66
N MET A 21 -8.34 -0.46 3.43
CA MET A 21 -7.15 -1.21 3.01
C MET A 21 -6.74 -2.28 4.04
N VAL A 22 -6.79 -1.97 5.34
CA VAL A 22 -6.49 -2.94 6.41
C VAL A 22 -7.48 -4.11 6.36
N GLU A 23 -8.78 -3.81 6.23
CA GLU A 23 -9.80 -4.86 6.12
C GLU A 23 -9.65 -5.71 4.85
N ILE A 24 -9.27 -5.11 3.71
CA ILE A 24 -8.99 -5.85 2.46
C ILE A 24 -7.86 -6.85 2.66
N PHE A 25 -6.75 -6.45 3.30
CA PHE A 25 -5.66 -7.37 3.58
C PHE A 25 -6.08 -8.49 4.54
N LYS A 26 -6.86 -8.16 5.57
CA LYS A 26 -7.42 -9.12 6.52
C LYS A 26 -8.33 -10.15 5.84
N LEU A 27 -9.17 -9.73 4.90
CA LEU A 27 -9.99 -10.61 4.07
C LEU A 27 -9.12 -11.56 3.21
N GLY A 28 -7.93 -11.12 2.83
CA GLY A 28 -6.91 -11.93 2.15
C GLY A 28 -6.10 -12.84 3.08
N GLY A 29 -6.38 -12.87 4.39
CA GLY A 29 -5.65 -13.67 5.37
C GLY A 29 -4.34 -13.04 5.87
N MET A 30 -4.12 -11.76 5.58
CA MET A 30 -2.95 -11.01 6.03
C MET A 30 -3.35 -10.03 7.13
N ASP A 31 -2.80 -10.22 8.32
CA ASP A 31 -3.07 -9.31 9.45
C ASP A 31 -2.00 -8.22 9.49
N TYR A 32 -2.37 -7.03 9.03
CA TYR A 32 -1.51 -5.84 9.03
C TYR A 32 -2.11 -4.72 9.86
N THR A 33 -1.25 -4.02 10.58
CA THR A 33 -1.59 -2.77 11.24
C THR A 33 -1.79 -1.66 10.20
N LYS A 34 -2.51 -0.61 10.62
CA LYS A 34 -2.69 0.59 9.79
C LYS A 34 -1.35 1.23 9.40
N GLU A 35 -0.35 1.19 10.28
CA GLU A 35 0.97 1.76 10.02
C GLU A 35 1.72 0.95 8.95
N GLU A 36 1.70 -0.37 9.03
CA GLU A 36 2.29 -1.25 8.01
C GLU A 36 1.64 -1.04 6.64
N VAL A 37 0.31 -0.95 6.59
CA VAL A 37 -0.42 -0.66 5.35
C VAL A 37 -0.05 0.72 4.80
N LEU A 38 0.14 1.73 5.63
CA LEU A 38 0.59 3.05 5.18
C LEU A 38 2.00 3.02 4.61
N ASN A 39 2.92 2.28 5.24
CA ASN A 39 4.28 2.09 4.74
C ASN A 39 4.30 1.42 3.37
N MET A 40 3.38 0.47 3.12
CA MET A 40 3.22 -0.16 1.80
C MET A 40 2.68 0.78 0.72
N LEU A 41 2.25 1.99 1.07
CA LEU A 41 1.66 2.99 0.15
C LEU A 41 2.57 4.21 -0.05
N ILE A 42 3.82 4.14 0.44
CA ILE A 42 4.85 5.12 0.16
C ILE A 42 5.45 4.79 -1.19
N LYS A 43 5.43 5.75 -2.12
CA LYS A 43 6.08 5.57 -3.42
C LYS A 43 7.59 5.51 -3.20
N ILE A 44 8.19 4.36 -3.46
CA ILE A 44 9.65 4.23 -3.46
C ILE A 44 10.12 4.87 -4.76
N ASN A 45 10.89 5.96 -4.66
CA ASN A 45 11.55 6.52 -5.82
C ASN A 45 12.77 5.63 -6.07
N ASP A 46 12.84 4.97 -7.23
CA ASP A 46 13.96 4.08 -7.61
C ASP A 46 15.33 4.82 -7.66
N GLU A 47 15.36 6.13 -7.38
CA GLU A 47 16.54 7.00 -7.28
C GLU A 47 17.07 7.15 -5.84
N GLU A 48 16.38 6.63 -4.81
CA GLU A 48 16.81 6.69 -3.40
C GLU A 48 17.45 5.37 -2.89
N GLU A 49 18.03 4.55 -3.78
CA GLU A 49 19.09 3.61 -3.40
C GLU A 49 20.47 4.21 -3.72
N ALA A 50 20.93 5.11 -2.85
CA ALA A 50 22.35 5.45 -2.75
C ALA A 50 22.68 6.04 -1.36
N PRO A 51 23.83 5.66 -0.80
CA PRO A 51 24.21 4.36 -0.22
C PRO A 51 23.75 4.18 1.25
#